data_AF-A0A2A7MEV3-F1
#
_entry.id   AF-A0A2A7MEV3-F1
#
_cell.length_a   1.000
_cell.length_b   1.000
_cell.length_c   1.000
_cell.angle_alpha   90.00
_cell.angle_beta   90.00
_cell.angle_gamma   90.00
#
_symmetry.space_group_name_H-M   'P 1'
#
loop_
_entity.id
_entity.type
_entity.pdbx_description
1 polymer ?
#
loop_
_entity_poly.entity_id
_entity_poly.type
_entity_poly.pdbx_seq_one_letter_code
_entity_poly.pdbx_strand_id
1 'polypeptide(L)'
;MIEIRNLRDVFGIINLGSDNSEIDKLVKDYYSKKNRTYRHIIKFHYLNPTTTKESMCIFGLKLKEYREIRDEIIEDVRQITYDYYKSRKIKFRKKSKVIDILDFMN
;
A
#
# COMPACT_ATOMS: atom_id res chain seq x y z
N MET A 1 -7.73 1.91 10.50
CA MET A 1 -6.58 1.43 9.71
C MET A 1 -7.08 1.32 8.29
N ILE A 2 -6.41 1.95 7.32
CA ILE A 2 -6.78 1.78 5.90
C ILE A 2 -6.65 0.30 5.56
N GLU A 3 -7.68 -0.27 4.95
CA GLU A 3 -7.70 -1.67 4.57
C GLU A 3 -7.40 -1.79 3.07
N ILE A 4 -6.35 -2.52 2.73
CA ILE A 4 -5.92 -2.74 1.34
C ILE A 4 -6.36 -4.14 0.94
N ARG A 5 -7.32 -4.28 0.04
CA ARG A 5 -7.87 -5.57 -0.38
C ARG A 5 -7.43 -5.94 -1.78
N ASN A 6 -7.29 -4.96 -2.66
CA ASN A 6 -7.04 -5.16 -4.08
C ASN A 6 -6.31 -3.96 -4.72
N LEU A 7 -5.99 -4.06 -6.02
CA LEU A 7 -5.31 -3.00 -6.76
C LEU A 7 -6.09 -1.68 -6.83
N ARG A 8 -7.42 -1.68 -6.72
CA ARG A 8 -8.23 -0.45 -6.71
C ARG A 8 -7.93 0.38 -5.46
N ASP A 9 -7.75 -0.27 -4.32
CA ASP A 9 -7.41 0.43 -3.07
C ASP A 9 -6.03 1.07 -3.18
N VAL A 10 -5.06 0.34 -3.75
CA VAL A 10 -3.72 0.85 -4.04
C VAL A 10 -3.77 2.03 -5.02
N PHE A 11 -4.53 1.90 -6.10
CA PHE A 11 -4.74 2.98 -7.06
C PHE A 11 -5.34 4.22 -6.39
N GLY A 12 -6.32 4.03 -5.48
CA GLY A 12 -6.96 5.08 -4.71
C GLY A 12 -5.96 5.89 -3.89
N ILE A 13 -5.10 5.22 -3.12
CA ILE A 13 -4.05 5.89 -2.32
C ILE A 13 -3.10 6.71 -3.21
N ILE A 14 -2.70 6.14 -4.34
CA ILE A 14 -1.72 6.78 -5.23
C ILE A 14 -2.33 8.00 -5.95
N ASN A 15 -3.57 7.90 -6.44
CA ASN A 15 -4.12 8.90 -7.38
C ASN A 15 -5.24 9.77 -6.80
N LEU A 16 -6.05 9.23 -5.90
CA LEU A 16 -7.17 9.94 -5.27
C LEU A 16 -6.79 10.51 -3.90
N GLY A 17 -5.78 9.92 -3.26
CA GLY A 17 -5.43 10.18 -1.87
C GLY A 17 -6.35 9.43 -0.91
N SER A 18 -5.89 9.31 0.33
CA SER A 18 -6.65 8.76 1.44
C SER A 18 -6.86 9.82 2.53
N ASP A 19 -7.64 9.48 3.54
CA ASP A 19 -7.78 10.33 4.74
C ASP A 19 -6.46 10.50 5.53
N ASN A 20 -5.39 9.80 5.12
CA ASN A 20 -4.08 9.90 5.74
C ASN A 20 -2.98 10.25 4.74
N SER A 21 -2.68 11.56 4.65
CA SER A 21 -1.66 12.10 3.75
C SER A 21 -0.23 11.62 4.04
N GLU A 22 0.07 11.14 5.26
CA GLU A 22 1.38 10.53 5.58
C GLU A 22 1.51 9.15 4.92
N ILE A 23 0.45 8.35 4.94
CA ILE A 23 0.41 7.05 4.25
C ILE A 23 0.50 7.25 2.73
N ASP A 24 -0.25 8.21 2.19
CA ASP A 24 -0.21 8.53 0.76
C ASP A 24 1.22 8.84 0.29
N LYS A 25 1.97 9.63 1.07
CA LYS A 25 3.37 9.94 0.77
C LYS A 25 4.24 8.69 0.78
N LEU A 26 4.13 7.86 1.82
CA LEU A 26 4.93 6.62 1.93
C LEU A 26 4.66 5.67 0.74
N VAL A 27 3.40 5.51 0.36
CA VAL A 27 3.02 4.64 -0.77
C VAL A 27 3.47 5.25 -2.10
N LYS A 28 3.33 6.57 -2.30
CA LYS A 28 3.82 7.27 -3.50
C LYS A 28 5.34 7.17 -3.64
N ASP A 29 6.08 7.38 -2.55
CA ASP A 29 7.54 7.27 -2.53
C ASP A 29 8.00 5.85 -2.84
N TYR A 30 7.34 4.85 -2.25
CA TYR A 30 7.57 3.44 -2.55
C TYR A 30 7.39 3.15 -4.05
N TYR A 31 6.28 3.60 -4.61
CA TYR A 31 5.91 3.34 -5.99
C TYR A 31 6.75 4.11 -7.02
N SER A 32 7.21 5.32 -6.68
CA SER A 32 8.10 6.12 -7.54
C SER A 32 9.40 5.39 -7.90
N LYS A 33 9.84 4.47 -7.03
CA LYS A 33 11.07 3.67 -7.19
C LYS A 33 10.83 2.36 -7.95
N LYS A 34 9.58 1.99 -8.23
CA LYS A 34 9.23 0.74 -8.90
C LYS A 34 9.33 0.86 -10.43
N ASN A 35 9.60 -0.28 -11.04
CA ASN A 35 9.73 -0.38 -12.50
C ASN A 35 8.39 -0.06 -13.21
N ARG A 36 8.46 0.08 -14.54
CA ARG A 36 7.30 0.44 -15.37
C ARG A 36 6.16 -0.60 -15.28
N THR A 37 6.47 -1.88 -15.06
CA THR A 37 5.49 -2.96 -15.00
C THR A 37 4.54 -2.80 -13.81
N TYR A 38 5.08 -2.51 -12.62
CA TYR A 38 4.25 -2.24 -11.42
C TYR A 38 3.33 -1.06 -11.68
N ARG A 39 3.88 -0.05 -12.36
CA ARG A 39 3.11 1.15 -12.67
C ARG A 39 1.97 0.88 -13.64
N HIS A 40 2.26 0.08 -14.66
CA HIS A 40 1.29 -0.34 -15.65
C HIS A 40 0.15 -1.16 -15.02
N ILE A 41 0.48 -2.12 -14.15
CA ILE A 41 -0.52 -2.97 -13.47
C ILE A 41 -1.47 -2.12 -12.62
N ILE A 42 -0.97 -1.17 -11.83
CA ILE A 42 -1.82 -0.27 -11.04
C ILE A 42 -2.67 0.65 -11.91
N LYS A 43 -2.09 1.19 -13.00
CA LYS A 43 -2.83 2.05 -13.93
C LYS A 43 -4.06 1.36 -14.50
N PHE A 44 -3.93 0.07 -14.84
CA PHE A 44 -5.02 -0.75 -15.37
C PHE A 44 -5.61 -1.69 -14.32
N HIS A 45 -5.68 -1.26 -13.05
CA HIS A 45 -6.20 -2.05 -11.93
C HIS A 45 -7.60 -2.66 -12.12
N TYR A 46 -8.40 -2.08 -13.01
CA TYR A 46 -9.76 -2.55 -13.35
C TYR A 46 -9.76 -3.72 -14.33
N LEU A 47 -8.63 -4.01 -14.98
CA LEU A 47 -8.45 -5.18 -15.83
C LEU A 47 -7.91 -6.33 -15.00
N ASN A 48 -8.58 -7.49 -15.06
CA ASN A 48 -8.14 -8.70 -14.38
C ASN A 48 -8.11 -9.87 -15.38
N PRO A 49 -6.99 -10.07 -16.10
CA PRO A 49 -6.89 -11.13 -17.10
C PRO A 49 -7.11 -12.50 -16.44
N THR A 50 -7.88 -13.33 -17.12
CA THR A 50 -8.19 -14.71 -16.70
C THR A 50 -7.39 -15.74 -17.50
N THR A 51 -6.85 -15.33 -18.66
CA THR A 51 -6.02 -16.18 -19.52
C THR A 51 -4.63 -15.59 -19.76
N THR A 52 -3.66 -16.44 -20.09
CA THR A 52 -2.31 -16.01 -20.49
C THR A 52 -2.33 -15.12 -21.73
N LYS A 53 -3.24 -15.37 -22.68
CA LYS A 53 -3.39 -14.55 -23.89
C LYS A 53 -3.78 -13.12 -23.55
N GLU A 54 -4.79 -12.94 -22.68
CA GLU A 54 -5.21 -11.62 -22.20
C GLU A 54 -4.08 -10.92 -21.44
N SER A 55 -3.45 -11.62 -20.49
CA SER A 55 -2.35 -11.07 -19.69
C SER A 55 -1.18 -10.59 -20.55
N MET A 56 -0.78 -11.39 -21.55
CA MET A 56 0.27 -11.02 -22.50
C MET A 56 -0.15 -9.81 -23.34
N CYS A 57 -1.40 -9.76 -23.80
CA CYS A 57 -1.92 -8.66 -24.60
C CYS A 57 -1.95 -7.33 -23.84
N ILE A 58 -2.34 -7.36 -22.57
CA ILE A 58 -2.53 -6.16 -21.75
C ILE A 58 -1.21 -5.72 -21.11
N PHE A 59 -0.47 -6.67 -20.52
CA PHE A 59 0.67 -6.38 -19.65
C PHE A 59 2.01 -6.87 -20.20
N GLY A 60 2.02 -7.67 -21.28
CA GLY A 60 3.25 -8.29 -21.78
C GLY A 60 3.82 -9.36 -20.85
N LEU A 61 2.99 -9.92 -19.96
CA LEU A 61 3.38 -10.90 -18.95
C LEU A 61 2.58 -12.19 -19.08
N LYS A 62 3.16 -13.33 -18.71
CA LYS A 62 2.38 -14.54 -18.49
C LYS A 62 1.40 -14.31 -17.34
N LEU A 63 0.27 -15.01 -17.36
CA LEU A 63 -0.78 -14.85 -16.35
C LEU A 63 -0.26 -15.07 -14.92
N LYS A 64 0.64 -16.04 -14.73
CA LYS A 64 1.25 -16.33 -13.42
C LYS A 64 2.10 -15.15 -12.93
N GLU A 65 2.98 -14.63 -13.78
CA GLU A 65 3.86 -13.50 -13.47
C GLU A 65 3.06 -12.24 -13.14
N TYR A 66 1.99 -11.97 -13.91
CA TYR A 66 1.06 -10.90 -13.60
C TYR A 66 0.44 -11.04 -12.20
N ARG A 67 -0.04 -12.25 -11.85
CA ARG A 67 -0.65 -12.50 -10.53
C ARG A 67 0.36 -12.33 -9.40
N GLU A 68 1.57 -12.84 -9.56
CA GLU A 68 2.65 -12.70 -8.58
C GLU A 68 2.97 -11.22 -8.34
N ILE A 69 3.17 -10.43 -9.40
CA ILE A 69 3.46 -8.99 -9.26
C ILE A 69 2.26 -8.24 -8.69
N ARG A 70 1.03 -8.56 -9.12
CA ARG A 70 -0.20 -7.97 -8.57
C ARG A 70 -0.30 -8.20 -7.06
N ASP A 71 -0.08 -9.43 -6.62
CA ASP A 71 -0.22 -9.80 -5.22
C ASP A 71 0.91 -9.18 -4.38
N GLU A 72 2.12 -9.09 -4.92
CA GLU A 72 3.24 -8.36 -4.30
C GLU A 72 2.89 -6.88 -4.11
N ILE A 73 2.36 -6.20 -5.12
CA ILE A 73 1.93 -4.79 -5.02
C ILE A 73 0.94 -4.59 -3.87
N ILE A 74 -0.05 -5.48 -3.76
CA ILE A 74 -1.08 -5.39 -2.72
C ILE A 74 -0.45 -5.59 -1.34
N GLU A 75 0.41 -6.59 -1.20
CA GLU A 75 1.03 -6.94 0.08
C GLU A 75 2.03 -5.88 0.55
N ASP A 76 2.82 -5.30 -0.36
CA ASP A 76 3.75 -4.23 -0.03
C ASP A 76 3.01 -3.01 0.54
N VAL A 77 1.90 -2.62 -0.08
CA VAL A 77 1.11 -1.46 0.36
C VAL A 77 0.37 -1.77 1.67
N ARG A 78 -0.08 -3.02 1.87
CA ARG A 78 -0.57 -3.48 3.18
C ARG A 78 0.49 -3.33 4.26
N GLN A 79 1.71 -3.79 3.98
CA GLN A 79 2.81 -3.77 4.94
C GLN A 79 3.20 -2.34 5.31
N ILE A 80 3.32 -1.44 4.33
CA ILE A 80 3.55 0.00 4.57
C ILE A 80 2.48 0.59 5.47
N THR A 81 1.22 0.30 5.17
CA THR A 81 0.07 0.79 5.94
C THR A 81 0.10 0.24 7.37
N TYR A 82 0.34 -1.05 7.53
CA TYR A 82 0.43 -1.72 8.83
C TYR A 82 1.56 -1.15 9.69
N ASP A 83 2.75 -1.01 9.12
CA ASP A 83 3.93 -0.50 9.83
C ASP A 83 3.77 0.94 10.28
N TYR A 84 3.10 1.76 9.47
CA TYR A 84 2.72 3.12 9.84
C TYR A 84 1.84 3.13 11.10
N TYR A 85 0.75 2.36 11.12
CA TYR A 85 -0.17 2.32 12.27
C TYR A 85 0.48 1.70 13.50
N LYS A 86 1.28 0.65 13.34
CA LYS A 86 2.07 0.03 14.41
C LYS A 86 3.03 1.04 15.04
N SER A 87 3.75 1.80 14.22
CA SER A 87 4.69 2.83 14.68
C SER A 87 3.99 3.98 15.41
N ARG A 88 2.83 4.45 14.90
CA ARG A 88 1.98 5.44 15.59
C ARG A 88 1.51 4.92 16.95
N LYS A 89 1.03 3.67 17.02
CA LYS A 89 0.60 3.05 18.29
C LYS A 89 1.72 3.02 19.33
N ILE A 90 2.95 2.70 18.92
CA ILE A 90 4.13 2.74 19.80
C ILE A 90 4.39 4.17 20.29
N LYS A 91 4.35 5.18 19.40
CA LYS A 91 4.54 6.59 19.78
C LYS A 91 3.47 7.06 20.78
N PHE A 92 2.21 6.72 20.57
CA PHE A 92 1.13 7.06 21.51
C PHE A 92 1.28 6.37 22.87
N ARG A 93 1.64 5.08 22.89
CA ARG A 93 1.90 4.36 24.14
C ARG A 93 3.05 4.98 24.95
N LYS A 94 4.11 5.43 24.27
CA LYS A 94 5.23 6.15 24.92
C LYS A 94 4.77 7.50 25.49
N LYS A 95 3.96 8.27 24.76
CA LYS A 95 3.42 9.55 25.25
C LYS A 95 2.51 9.36 26.47
N SER A 96 1.61 8.37 26.46
CA SER A 96 0.75 8.05 27.60
C SER A 96 1.58 7.79 28.86
N LYS A 97 2.61 6.93 28.76
CA LYS A 97 3.51 6.66 29.89
C LYS A 97 4.22 7.91 30.43
N VAL A 98 4.58 8.85 29.55
CA VAL A 98 5.22 10.11 29.98
C VAL A 98 4.22 10.99 30.74
N ILE A 99 2.98 11.09 30.26
CA ILE A 99 1.91 11.83 30.96
C ILE A 99 1.63 11.19 32.32
N ASP A 100 1.48 9.87 32.39
CA ASP A 100 1.22 9.15 33.65
C ASP A 100 2.34 9.40 34.69
N ILE A 101 3.60 9.51 34.25
CA ILE A 101 4.74 9.84 35.14
C ILE A 101 4.67 11.30 35.61
N LEU A 102 4.35 12.25 34.70
CA LEU A 102 4.26 13.67 35.05
C LEU A 102 3.10 13.94 36.00
N ASP A 103 1.96 13.28 35.82
CA ASP A 103 0.80 13.39 36.71
C ASP A 103 1.08 12.77 38.10
N PHE A 104 1.92 11.74 38.18
CA PHE A 104 2.33 11.15 39.46
C PHE A 104 3.36 12.00 40.22
N MET A 105 4.07 12.90 39.54
CA MET A 105 5.09 13.78 40.13
C MET A 105 4.53 15.13 40.62
N ASN A 106 3.26 15.42 40.37
CA ASN A 106 2.53 16.61 40.86
C ASN A 106 1.59 16.24 42.01
#